data_AF-A0A6A4NUM5-F1
#
_entry.id   AF-A0A6A4NUM5-F1
#
_cell.length_a   1.000
_cell.length_b   1.000
_cell.length_c   1.000
_cell.angle_alpha   90.00
_cell.angle_beta   90.00
_cell.angle_gamma   90.00
#
_symmetry.space_group_name_H-M   'P 1'
#
loop_
_entity.id
_entity.type
_entity.pdbx_description
1 polymer ?
#
loop_
_entity_poly.entity_id
_entity_poly.type
_entity_poly.pdbx_seq_one_letter_code
_entity_poly.pdbx_strand_id
1 'polypeptide(L)'
;MTTVVPTSFEDPSLSVFRFVSDLSWSDAGPDVAEAQVSRLCMEAEELIATGKWLELARLIVPSAEVIFSKVSEKGFCHFCWINLYNLLEAPDSRFYVYSKTLELAVVGKVTEYIIPSFKKIDTFLKDWKIGIPDQRELFLTISNILKVNKRYRRKHGKGFFKVSDQLFGTFNGEDANVLEKAKEGAVHAIVEFVKALAIFQCDLLDMPAVRQLERDAEYSLLYQLLKIFLTQRLDAYLDYHSANSTLLESYAKIC
;
A
#
# COMPACT_ATOMS: atom_id res chain seq x y z
N MET A 1 25.92 -23.66 -46.97
CA MET A 1 25.03 -22.58 -46.47
C MET A 1 24.45 -23.04 -45.16
N THR A 2 24.97 -22.51 -44.06
CA THR A 2 24.46 -22.80 -42.72
C THR A 2 23.26 -21.90 -42.49
N THR A 3 22.05 -22.45 -42.58
CA THR A 3 20.84 -21.75 -42.19
C THR A 3 20.92 -21.47 -40.70
N VAL A 4 21.23 -20.22 -40.36
CA VAL A 4 21.08 -19.69 -39.01
C VAL A 4 19.57 -19.71 -38.74
N VAL A 5 19.11 -20.71 -37.98
CA VAL A 5 17.77 -20.69 -37.40
C VAL A 5 17.72 -19.41 -36.55
N PRO A 6 16.77 -18.48 -36.79
CA PRO A 6 16.58 -17.39 -35.87
C PRO A 6 16.09 -18.06 -34.59
N THR A 7 16.95 -18.14 -33.57
CA THR A 7 16.47 -18.28 -32.20
C THR A 7 15.59 -17.06 -32.00
N SER A 8 14.27 -17.25 -32.00
CA SER A 8 13.36 -16.21 -31.56
C SER A 8 13.88 -15.79 -30.21
N PHE A 9 14.37 -14.55 -30.11
CA PHE A 9 14.59 -13.93 -28.83
C PHE A 9 13.19 -13.87 -28.21
N GLU A 10 12.88 -14.88 -27.40
CA GLU A 10 11.65 -14.92 -26.62
C GLU A 10 11.60 -13.58 -25.89
N ASP A 11 10.50 -12.85 -26.05
CA ASP A 11 10.35 -11.55 -25.40
C ASP A 11 10.68 -11.74 -23.92
N PRO A 12 11.60 -10.96 -23.32
CA PRO A 12 11.93 -11.07 -21.89
C PRO A 12 10.68 -11.08 -21.01
N SER A 13 9.63 -10.43 -21.51
CA SER A 13 8.30 -10.39 -20.92
C SER A 13 7.62 -11.76 -20.83
N LEU A 14 7.70 -12.53 -21.91
CA LEU A 14 7.15 -13.89 -22.00
C LEU A 14 7.94 -14.87 -21.14
N SER A 15 9.26 -14.71 -21.03
CA SER A 15 10.07 -15.57 -20.16
C SER A 15 9.67 -15.44 -18.68
N VAL A 16 9.40 -14.21 -18.21
CA VAL A 16 8.89 -13.97 -16.84
C VAL A 16 7.49 -14.57 -16.68
N PHE A 17 6.62 -14.34 -17.66
CA PHE A 17 5.24 -14.85 -17.64
C PHE A 17 5.20 -16.39 -17.59
N ARG A 18 6.02 -17.04 -18.40
CA ARG A 18 6.17 -18.50 -18.45
C ARG A 18 6.69 -19.06 -17.14
N PHE A 19 7.75 -18.46 -16.58
CA PHE A 19 8.30 -18.87 -15.29
C PHE A 19 7.26 -18.83 -14.16
N VAL A 20 6.50 -17.74 -14.07
CA VAL A 20 5.42 -17.61 -13.08
C VAL A 20 4.31 -18.65 -13.34
N SER A 21 3.95 -18.87 -14.60
CA SER A 21 2.95 -19.88 -14.96
C SER A 21 3.38 -21.30 -14.58
N ASP A 22 4.61 -21.70 -14.94
CA ASP A 22 5.20 -23.00 -14.63
C ASP A 22 5.19 -23.26 -13.12
N LEU A 23 5.63 -22.27 -12.33
CA LEU A 23 5.67 -22.40 -10.89
C LEU A 23 4.27 -22.46 -10.26
N SER A 24 3.28 -21.77 -10.84
CA SER A 24 1.89 -21.85 -10.36
C SER A 24 1.26 -23.24 -10.57
N TRP A 25 1.66 -23.93 -11.64
CA TRP A 25 1.16 -25.25 -12.03
C TRP A 25 2.09 -26.40 -11.64
N SER A 26 3.12 -26.16 -10.82
CA SER A 26 4.14 -27.16 -10.44
C SER A 26 3.58 -28.45 -9.79
N ASP A 27 2.40 -28.35 -9.17
CA ASP A 27 1.76 -29.47 -8.46
C ASP A 27 0.79 -30.24 -9.36
N ALA A 28 0.56 -29.77 -10.59
CA ALA A 28 -0.23 -30.49 -11.58
C ALA A 28 0.63 -31.53 -12.30
N GLY A 29 -0.01 -32.59 -12.83
CA GLY A 29 0.68 -33.55 -13.68
C GLY A 29 1.31 -32.86 -14.91
N PRO A 30 2.44 -33.37 -15.44
CA PRO A 30 3.21 -32.70 -16.48
C PRO A 30 2.38 -32.33 -17.71
N ASP A 31 1.50 -33.23 -18.15
CA ASP A 31 0.63 -33.02 -19.31
C ASP A 31 -0.39 -31.88 -19.10
N VAL A 32 -0.87 -31.72 -17.86
CA VAL A 32 -1.84 -30.67 -17.51
C VAL A 32 -1.14 -29.33 -17.34
N ALA A 33 0.03 -29.32 -16.70
CA ALA A 33 0.85 -28.14 -16.51
C ALA A 33 1.30 -27.56 -17.86
N GLU A 34 1.87 -28.39 -18.74
CA GLU A 34 2.38 -27.95 -20.05
C GLU A 34 1.27 -27.38 -20.94
N ALA A 35 0.11 -28.05 -20.99
CA ALA A 35 -1.03 -27.57 -21.77
C ALA A 35 -1.54 -26.20 -21.27
N GLN A 36 -1.64 -26.03 -19.95
CA GLN A 36 -2.16 -24.79 -19.37
C GLN A 36 -1.14 -23.65 -19.45
N VAL A 37 0.14 -23.90 -19.22
CA VAL A 37 1.20 -22.91 -19.39
C VAL A 37 1.29 -22.46 -20.85
N SER A 38 1.23 -23.40 -21.80
CA SER A 38 1.24 -23.06 -23.23
C SER A 38 0.05 -22.19 -23.62
N ARG A 39 -1.15 -22.50 -23.12
CA ARG A 39 -2.34 -21.67 -23.32
C ARG A 39 -2.14 -20.24 -22.78
N LEU A 40 -1.66 -20.12 -21.54
CA LEU A 40 -1.43 -18.82 -20.92
C LEU A 40 -0.36 -18.01 -21.67
N CYS A 41 0.70 -18.65 -22.16
CA CYS A 41 1.75 -17.99 -22.93
C CYS A 41 1.23 -17.49 -24.29
N MET A 42 0.43 -18.27 -25.01
CA MET A 42 -0.18 -17.81 -26.27
C MET A 42 -1.10 -16.61 -26.06
N GLU A 43 -1.91 -16.62 -25.00
CA GLU A 43 -2.78 -15.48 -24.66
C GLU A 43 -1.95 -14.26 -24.26
N ALA A 44 -0.86 -14.44 -23.52
CA ALA A 44 0.07 -13.38 -23.19
C ALA A 44 0.75 -12.77 -24.43
N GLU A 45 1.18 -13.59 -25.39
CA GLU A 45 1.74 -13.14 -26.67
C GLU A 45 0.77 -12.23 -27.43
N GLU A 46 -0.50 -12.63 -27.52
CA GLU A 46 -1.53 -11.83 -28.17
C GLU A 46 -1.77 -10.49 -27.45
N LEU A 47 -1.83 -10.53 -26.11
CA LEU A 47 -2.05 -9.33 -25.30
C LEU A 47 -0.86 -8.35 -25.38
N ILE A 48 0.38 -8.85 -25.43
CA ILE A 48 1.59 -8.05 -25.65
C ILE A 48 1.55 -7.44 -27.06
N ALA A 49 1.29 -8.25 -28.09
CA ALA A 49 1.23 -7.79 -29.48
C ALA A 49 0.14 -6.74 -29.73
N THR A 50 -0.97 -6.82 -28.98
CA THR A 50 -2.08 -5.87 -29.06
C THR A 50 -1.97 -4.69 -28.08
N GLY A 51 -0.91 -4.64 -27.25
CA GLY A 51 -0.69 -3.58 -26.25
C GLY A 51 -1.72 -3.56 -25.12
N LYS A 52 -2.43 -4.67 -24.87
CA LYS A 52 -3.46 -4.80 -23.83
C LYS A 52 -2.85 -5.14 -22.47
N TRP A 53 -2.01 -4.24 -21.97
CA TRP A 53 -1.21 -4.43 -20.75
C TRP A 53 -2.03 -4.71 -19.48
N LEU A 54 -3.22 -4.11 -19.33
CA LEU A 54 -4.08 -4.37 -18.18
C LEU A 54 -4.64 -5.80 -18.17
N GLU A 55 -5.04 -6.30 -19.34
CA GLU A 55 -5.53 -7.68 -19.44
C GLU A 55 -4.36 -8.67 -19.25
N LEU A 56 -3.16 -8.34 -19.75
CA LEU A 56 -1.95 -9.12 -19.46
C LEU A 56 -1.68 -9.19 -17.95
N ALA A 57 -1.81 -8.07 -17.24
CA ALA A 57 -1.66 -8.02 -15.79
C ALA A 57 -2.73 -8.88 -15.08
N ARG A 58 -3.99 -8.84 -15.55
CA ARG A 58 -5.07 -9.67 -15.02
C ARG A 58 -4.87 -11.16 -15.28
N LEU A 59 -4.20 -11.51 -16.37
CA LEU A 59 -3.88 -12.89 -16.72
C LEU A 59 -2.81 -13.48 -15.80
N ILE A 60 -1.77 -12.71 -15.45
CA ILE A 60 -0.62 -13.20 -14.69
C ILE A 60 -0.79 -13.15 -13.16
N VAL A 61 -1.57 -12.18 -12.65
CA VAL A 61 -1.77 -11.99 -11.20
C VAL A 61 -2.30 -13.27 -10.52
N PRO A 62 -3.32 -13.98 -11.03
CA PRO A 62 -3.79 -15.22 -10.42
C PRO A 62 -2.72 -16.29 -10.27
N SER A 63 -1.85 -16.47 -11.27
CA SER A 63 -0.71 -17.38 -11.18
C SER A 63 0.26 -16.94 -10.08
N ALA A 64 0.54 -15.64 -9.97
CA ALA A 64 1.35 -15.11 -8.87
C ALA A 64 0.69 -15.38 -7.50
N GLU A 65 -0.61 -15.14 -7.33
CA GLU A 65 -1.36 -15.41 -6.09
C GLU A 65 -1.25 -16.88 -5.66
N VAL A 66 -1.39 -17.81 -6.61
CA VAL A 66 -1.22 -19.25 -6.36
C VAL A 66 0.19 -19.54 -5.85
N ILE A 67 1.23 -18.98 -6.47
CA ILE A 67 2.59 -19.21 -6.00
C ILE A 67 2.81 -18.63 -4.62
N PHE A 68 2.29 -17.42 -4.33
CA PHE A 68 2.36 -16.83 -3.00
C PHE A 68 1.72 -17.70 -1.92
N SER A 69 0.66 -18.44 -2.26
CA SER A 69 0.04 -19.38 -1.32
C SER A 69 0.91 -20.63 -1.03
N LYS A 70 1.83 -20.98 -1.93
CA LYS A 70 2.69 -22.18 -1.86
C LYS A 70 4.09 -21.87 -1.34
N VAL A 71 4.65 -20.76 -1.81
CA VAL A 71 6.02 -20.32 -1.58
C VAL A 71 5.98 -19.22 -0.52
N SER A 72 6.18 -19.62 0.73
CA SER A 72 6.34 -18.69 1.86
C SER A 72 7.68 -17.94 1.86
N GLU A 73 8.47 -18.08 0.80
CA GLU A 73 9.79 -17.47 0.72
C GLU A 73 9.72 -15.97 0.49
N LYS A 74 10.30 -15.28 1.47
CA LYS A 74 10.43 -13.82 1.63
C LYS A 74 10.93 -13.07 0.37
N GLY A 75 11.68 -13.73 -0.52
CA GLY A 75 12.21 -13.14 -1.75
C GLY A 75 11.25 -13.14 -2.94
N PHE A 76 10.28 -14.06 -2.96
CA PHE A 76 9.42 -14.29 -4.13
C PHE A 76 8.46 -13.13 -4.39
N CYS A 77 7.96 -12.50 -3.31
CA CYS A 77 7.10 -11.33 -3.39
C CYS A 77 7.75 -10.14 -4.10
N HIS A 78 9.00 -9.85 -3.70
CA HIS A 78 9.78 -8.77 -4.28
C HIS A 78 10.13 -9.07 -5.75
N PHE A 79 10.44 -10.33 -6.05
CA PHE A 79 10.72 -10.80 -7.41
C PHE A 79 9.49 -10.65 -8.32
N CYS A 80 8.32 -11.15 -7.93
CA CYS A 80 7.10 -11.02 -8.72
C CYS A 80 6.71 -9.56 -8.91
N TRP A 81 6.76 -8.75 -7.84
CA TRP A 81 6.48 -7.33 -7.91
C TRP A 81 7.36 -6.62 -8.93
N ILE A 82 8.70 -6.71 -8.80
CA ILE A 82 9.61 -5.95 -9.65
C ILE A 82 9.50 -6.41 -11.10
N ASN A 83 9.48 -7.72 -11.34
CA ASN A 83 9.46 -8.22 -12.71
C ASN A 83 8.11 -7.94 -13.38
N LEU A 84 6.98 -8.20 -12.71
CA LEU A 84 5.66 -7.93 -13.27
C LEU A 84 5.36 -6.43 -13.39
N TYR A 85 5.88 -5.59 -12.51
CA TYR A 85 5.72 -4.15 -12.63
C TYR A 85 6.55 -3.56 -13.79
N ASN A 86 7.79 -4.02 -13.93
CA ASN A 86 8.68 -3.55 -15.00
C ASN A 86 8.28 -4.10 -16.37
N LEU A 87 7.59 -5.24 -16.40
CA LEU A 87 6.98 -5.84 -17.59
C LEU A 87 5.98 -4.90 -18.27
N LEU A 88 5.22 -4.17 -17.46
CA LEU A 88 4.06 -3.44 -17.90
C LEU A 88 4.46 -2.05 -18.37
N GLU A 89 3.99 -1.64 -19.54
CA GLU A 89 4.22 -0.29 -20.05
C GLU A 89 3.12 0.69 -19.63
N ALA A 90 1.87 0.22 -19.50
CA ALA A 90 0.74 1.09 -19.21
C ALA A 90 0.65 1.48 -17.72
N PRO A 91 0.46 2.78 -17.39
CA PRO A 91 0.40 3.24 -16.00
C PRO A 91 -0.70 2.58 -15.17
N ASP A 92 -1.89 2.36 -15.74
CA ASP A 92 -3.02 1.74 -15.03
C ASP A 92 -2.74 0.28 -14.67
N SER A 93 -2.07 -0.45 -15.57
CA SER A 93 -1.67 -1.83 -15.33
C SER A 93 -0.58 -1.95 -14.24
N ARG A 94 0.35 -0.99 -14.22
CA ARG A 94 1.37 -0.84 -13.18
C ARG A 94 0.75 -0.58 -11.80
N PHE A 95 -0.23 0.34 -11.74
CA PHE A 95 -0.99 0.59 -10.51
C PHE A 95 -1.73 -0.68 -10.06
N TYR A 96 -2.42 -1.37 -10.96
CA TYR A 96 -3.14 -2.61 -10.65
C TYR A 96 -2.22 -3.68 -10.03
N VAL A 97 -1.06 -3.93 -10.64
CA VAL A 97 -0.08 -4.89 -10.10
C VAL A 97 0.47 -4.43 -8.75
N TYR A 98 0.64 -3.13 -8.53
CA TYR A 98 1.11 -2.63 -7.23
C TYR A 98 0.09 -2.84 -6.13
N SER A 99 -1.17 -2.48 -6.38
CA SER A 99 -2.26 -2.68 -5.43
C SER A 99 -2.37 -4.16 -5.05
N LYS A 100 -2.34 -5.06 -6.03
CA LYS A 100 -2.35 -6.52 -5.79
C LYS A 100 -1.12 -7.00 -5.01
N THR A 101 0.06 -6.44 -5.31
CA THR A 101 1.28 -6.75 -4.55
C THR A 101 1.16 -6.31 -3.09
N LEU A 102 0.58 -5.15 -2.80
CA LEU A 102 0.35 -4.69 -1.43
C LEU A 102 -0.60 -5.63 -0.67
N GLU A 103 -1.71 -6.01 -1.29
CA GLU A 103 -2.66 -6.98 -0.74
C GLU A 103 -1.97 -8.32 -0.41
N LEU A 104 -1.21 -8.86 -1.37
CA LEU A 104 -0.47 -10.12 -1.17
C LEU A 104 0.59 -10.01 -0.08
N ALA A 105 1.29 -8.88 0.01
CA ALA A 105 2.27 -8.66 1.06
C ALA A 105 1.62 -8.62 2.46
N VAL A 106 0.41 -8.06 2.57
CA VAL A 106 -0.38 -8.06 3.81
C VAL A 106 -0.81 -9.48 4.17
N VAL A 107 -1.42 -10.22 3.24
CA VAL A 107 -1.88 -11.60 3.46
C VAL A 107 -0.72 -12.52 3.83
N GLY A 108 0.39 -12.43 3.09
CA GLY A 108 1.60 -13.21 3.33
C GLY A 108 2.41 -12.75 4.56
N LYS A 109 2.02 -11.66 5.24
CA LYS A 109 2.75 -11.06 6.37
C LYS A 109 4.21 -10.70 6.04
N VAL A 110 4.50 -10.41 4.77
CA VAL A 110 5.82 -10.05 4.23
C VAL A 110 5.92 -8.56 3.87
N THR A 111 5.17 -7.72 4.58
CA THR A 111 5.09 -6.27 4.34
C THR A 111 6.43 -5.54 4.50
N GLU A 112 7.40 -6.11 5.21
CA GLU A 112 8.74 -5.54 5.37
C GLU A 112 9.49 -5.31 4.03
N TYR A 113 9.20 -6.11 3.00
CA TYR A 113 9.87 -6.03 1.69
C TYR A 113 9.28 -4.98 0.76
N ILE A 114 8.00 -4.62 0.95
CA ILE A 114 7.34 -3.61 0.11
C ILE A 114 7.51 -2.20 0.68
N ILE A 115 7.74 -2.06 1.99
CA ILE A 115 7.93 -0.79 2.67
C ILE A 115 8.98 0.15 2.01
N PRO A 116 10.15 -0.33 1.53
CA PRO A 116 11.11 0.54 0.84
C PRO A 116 10.53 1.24 -0.40
N SER A 117 9.54 0.64 -1.06
CA SER A 117 8.89 1.22 -2.25
C SER A 117 8.07 2.47 -1.93
N PHE A 118 7.60 2.64 -0.69
CA PHE A 118 6.76 3.79 -0.29
C PHE A 118 7.48 5.14 -0.45
N LYS A 119 8.81 5.15 -0.46
CA LYS A 119 9.59 6.36 -0.75
C LYS A 119 9.41 6.88 -2.18
N LYS A 120 9.00 6.01 -3.10
CA LYS A 120 8.77 6.33 -4.51
C LYS A 120 7.30 6.63 -4.84
N ILE A 121 6.42 6.64 -3.83
CA ILE A 121 4.97 6.75 -4.06
C ILE A 121 4.59 8.05 -4.80
N ASP A 122 5.26 9.17 -4.52
CA ASP A 122 5.00 10.43 -5.24
C ASP A 122 5.35 10.32 -6.72
N THR A 123 6.42 9.60 -7.05
CA THR A 123 6.84 9.36 -8.43
C THR A 123 5.82 8.46 -9.12
N PHE A 124 5.36 7.43 -8.43
CA PHE A 124 4.35 6.51 -8.94
C PHE A 124 3.00 7.20 -9.19
N LEU A 125 2.53 8.04 -8.27
CA LEU A 125 1.27 8.77 -8.45
C LEU A 125 1.29 9.72 -9.65
N LYS A 126 2.44 10.34 -9.94
CA LYS A 126 2.63 11.16 -11.15
C LYS A 126 2.56 10.35 -12.44
N ASP A 127 3.04 9.10 -12.40
CA ASP A 127 3.04 8.18 -13.53
C ASP A 127 1.63 7.60 -13.76
N TRP A 128 1.02 7.06 -12.71
CA TRP A 128 -0.26 6.35 -12.76
C TRP A 128 -1.46 7.24 -13.08
N LYS A 129 -1.43 8.53 -12.70
CA LYS A 129 -2.53 9.49 -12.96
C LYS A 129 -3.92 8.98 -12.52
N ILE A 130 -3.95 8.20 -11.44
CA ILE A 130 -5.17 7.60 -10.88
C ILE A 130 -6.07 8.62 -10.18
N GLY A 131 -7.36 8.31 -10.09
CA GLY A 131 -8.35 9.16 -9.45
C GLY A 131 -8.20 9.24 -7.92
N ILE A 132 -8.81 10.26 -7.31
CA ILE A 132 -8.79 10.46 -5.84
C ILE A 132 -9.27 9.21 -5.07
N PRO A 133 -10.34 8.48 -5.50
CA PRO A 133 -10.77 7.27 -4.80
C PRO A 133 -9.69 6.18 -4.73
N ASP A 134 -8.99 5.93 -5.85
CA ASP A 134 -7.92 4.93 -5.93
C ASP A 134 -6.70 5.34 -5.11
N GLN A 135 -6.35 6.64 -5.14
CA GLN A 135 -5.29 7.18 -4.28
C GLN A 135 -5.61 6.99 -2.80
N ARG A 136 -6.87 7.22 -2.41
CA ARG A 136 -7.33 7.04 -1.02
C ARG A 136 -7.18 5.59 -0.58
N GLU A 137 -7.64 4.63 -1.37
CA GLU A 137 -7.53 3.20 -1.06
C GLU A 137 -6.06 2.76 -0.96
N LEU A 138 -5.22 3.24 -1.86
CA LEU A 138 -3.78 3.01 -1.84
C LEU A 138 -3.15 3.53 -0.54
N PHE A 139 -3.42 4.78 -0.16
CA PHE A 139 -2.87 5.37 1.05
C PHE A 139 -3.41 4.72 2.33
N LEU A 140 -4.67 4.28 2.35
CA LEU A 140 -5.23 3.49 3.46
C LEU A 140 -4.46 2.18 3.65
N THR A 141 -4.19 1.48 2.54
CA THR A 141 -3.43 0.23 2.55
C THR A 141 -2.00 0.45 3.05
N ILE A 142 -1.30 1.46 2.51
CA ILE A 142 0.05 1.83 2.96
C ILE A 142 0.06 2.20 4.44
N SER A 143 -0.89 3.03 4.88
CA SER A 143 -1.02 3.45 6.28
C SER A 143 -1.19 2.26 7.22
N ASN A 144 -2.05 1.30 6.85
CA ASN A 144 -2.24 0.07 7.64
C ASN A 144 -0.96 -0.78 7.71
N ILE A 145 -0.25 -0.93 6.59
CA ILE A 145 1.05 -1.63 6.57
C ILE A 145 2.06 -0.96 7.52
N LEU A 146 2.14 0.37 7.48
CA LEU A 146 3.04 1.14 8.35
C LEU A 146 2.65 1.07 9.82
N LYS A 147 1.34 1.05 10.11
CA LYS A 147 0.78 0.86 11.45
C LYS A 147 1.23 -0.48 12.04
N VAL A 148 1.18 -1.59 11.31
CA VAL A 148 1.60 -2.89 11.86
C VAL A 148 3.13 -2.98 12.07
N ASN A 149 3.92 -2.24 11.28
CA ASN A 149 5.39 -2.35 11.28
C ASN A 149 6.10 -1.39 12.25
N LYS A 150 6.06 -1.72 13.55
CA LYS A 150 6.67 -0.92 14.65
C LYS A 150 8.15 -0.55 14.44
N ARG A 151 8.95 -1.42 13.82
CA ARG A 151 10.39 -1.16 13.55
C ARG A 151 10.59 -0.05 12.52
N TYR A 152 9.81 -0.08 11.44
CA TYR A 152 9.86 0.96 10.43
C TYR A 152 9.36 2.28 10.99
N ARG A 153 8.26 2.26 11.77
CA ARG A 153 7.68 3.45 12.41
C ARG A 153 8.70 4.24 13.23
N ARG A 154 9.49 3.56 14.07
CA ARG A 154 10.52 4.22 14.90
C ARG A 154 11.64 4.85 14.08
N LYS A 155 12.06 4.21 13.00
CA LYS A 155 13.17 4.68 12.15
C LYS A 155 12.74 5.72 11.12
N HIS A 156 11.46 5.71 10.72
CA HIS A 156 10.92 6.48 9.61
C HIS A 156 9.62 7.21 9.97
N GLY A 157 9.50 7.73 11.19
CA GLY A 157 8.30 8.45 11.65
C GLY A 157 7.84 9.55 10.69
N LYS A 158 8.78 10.32 10.10
CA LYS A 158 8.47 11.31 9.04
C LYS A 158 7.76 10.72 7.82
N GLY A 159 8.07 9.49 7.44
CA GLY A 159 7.42 8.80 6.32
C GLY A 159 5.98 8.41 6.61
N PHE A 160 5.67 8.04 7.87
CA PHE A 160 4.29 7.78 8.30
C PHE A 160 3.42 9.04 8.21
N PHE A 161 3.87 10.15 8.81
CA PHE A 161 3.11 11.41 8.76
C PHE A 161 2.94 11.96 7.35
N LYS A 162 3.93 11.77 6.47
CA LYS A 162 3.80 12.13 5.06
C LYS A 162 2.67 11.34 4.38
N VAL A 163 2.60 10.02 4.60
CA VAL A 163 1.51 9.20 4.04
C VAL A 163 0.17 9.60 4.66
N SER A 164 0.12 9.92 5.95
CA SER A 164 -1.10 10.39 6.61
C SER A 164 -1.59 11.74 6.04
N ASP A 165 -0.69 12.70 5.85
CA ASP A 165 -1.00 13.99 5.22
C ASP A 165 -1.58 13.80 3.80
N GLN A 166 -0.94 12.95 3.01
CA GLN A 166 -1.43 12.61 1.66
C GLN A 166 -2.79 11.90 1.69
N LEU A 167 -2.98 10.95 2.60
CA LEU A 167 -4.25 10.26 2.81
C LEU A 167 -5.35 11.27 3.15
N PHE A 168 -5.13 12.12 4.15
CA PHE A 168 -6.12 13.11 4.60
C PHE A 168 -6.43 14.15 3.52
N GLY A 169 -5.44 14.52 2.71
CA GLY A 169 -5.64 15.34 1.53
C GLY A 169 -6.65 14.75 0.54
N THR A 170 -6.74 13.42 0.43
CA THR A 170 -7.76 12.78 -0.44
C THR A 170 -9.18 12.95 0.05
N PHE A 171 -9.40 13.38 1.30
CA PHE A 171 -10.74 13.60 1.86
C PHE A 171 -11.18 15.07 1.80
N ASN A 172 -10.37 15.96 1.22
CA ASN A 172 -10.73 17.37 1.12
C ASN A 172 -11.95 17.58 0.23
N GLY A 173 -13.00 18.20 0.78
CA GLY A 173 -14.24 18.49 0.06
C GLY A 173 -15.23 17.30 -0.03
N GLU A 174 -14.90 16.18 0.61
CA GLU A 174 -15.78 15.00 0.68
C GLU A 174 -16.89 15.18 1.74
N ASP A 175 -17.95 14.39 1.60
CA ASP A 175 -19.06 14.38 2.56
C ASP A 175 -18.75 13.60 3.86
N ALA A 176 -19.66 13.74 4.84
CA ALA A 176 -19.51 13.12 6.16
C ALA A 176 -19.41 11.58 6.12
N ASN A 177 -20.08 10.91 5.18
CA ASN A 177 -20.04 9.45 5.08
C ASN A 177 -18.67 8.96 4.60
N VAL A 178 -18.06 9.70 3.67
CA VAL A 178 -16.71 9.38 3.18
C VAL A 178 -15.66 9.73 4.23
N LEU A 179 -15.81 10.86 4.93
CA LEU A 179 -14.93 11.28 6.02
C LEU A 179 -14.87 10.28 7.17
N GLU A 180 -15.97 9.57 7.46
CA GLU A 180 -16.02 8.55 8.50
C GLU A 180 -14.97 7.44 8.26
N LYS A 181 -14.65 7.11 7.00
CA LYS A 181 -13.60 6.13 6.66
C LYS A 181 -12.19 6.57 7.11
N ALA A 182 -11.98 7.88 7.31
CA ALA A 182 -10.72 8.43 7.77
C ALA A 182 -10.60 8.46 9.30
N LYS A 183 -11.69 8.24 10.05
CA LYS A 183 -11.77 8.42 11.51
C LYS A 183 -10.69 7.63 12.26
N GLU A 184 -10.61 6.32 12.04
CA GLU A 184 -9.60 5.48 12.68
C GLU A 184 -8.17 5.91 12.32
N GLY A 185 -7.95 6.32 11.07
CA GLY A 185 -6.67 6.83 10.59
C GLY A 185 -6.28 8.14 11.26
N ALA A 186 -7.24 9.06 11.43
CA ALA A 186 -7.07 10.34 12.10
C ALA A 186 -6.76 10.17 13.60
N VAL A 187 -7.51 9.32 14.28
CA VAL A 187 -7.25 8.94 15.69
C VAL A 187 -5.82 8.40 15.84
N HIS A 188 -5.42 7.48 14.96
CA HIS A 188 -4.07 6.92 15.00
C HIS A 188 -2.99 7.97 14.73
N ALA A 189 -3.20 8.87 13.76
CA ALA A 189 -2.27 9.94 13.45
C ALA A 189 -2.07 10.89 14.64
N ILE A 190 -3.15 11.26 15.37
CA ILE A 190 -3.04 12.09 16.57
C ILE A 190 -2.23 11.37 17.66
N VAL A 191 -2.56 10.12 17.95
CA VAL A 191 -1.87 9.34 19.00
C VAL A 191 -0.37 9.22 18.69
N GLU A 192 -0.02 8.95 17.43
CA GLU A 192 1.38 8.90 17.01
C GLU A 192 2.04 10.28 17.06
N PHE A 193 1.33 11.36 16.74
CA PHE A 193 1.85 12.72 16.80
C PHE A 193 2.25 13.09 18.22
N VAL A 194 1.35 12.87 19.18
CA VAL A 194 1.59 13.15 20.61
C VAL A 194 2.76 12.32 21.15
N LYS A 195 2.92 11.07 20.69
CA LYS A 195 4.04 10.20 21.08
C LYS A 195 5.37 10.57 20.40
N ALA A 196 5.33 11.19 19.22
CA ALA A 196 6.51 11.51 18.43
C ALA A 196 7.19 12.80 18.96
N LEU A 197 8.08 12.64 19.94
CA LEU A 197 8.86 13.72 20.59
C LEU A 197 9.71 14.60 19.64
N ALA A 198 9.78 14.29 18.34
CA ALA A 198 10.63 14.95 17.36
C ALA A 198 9.89 15.48 16.11
N ILE A 199 8.55 15.43 16.09
CA ILE A 199 7.76 15.82 14.90
C ILE A 199 6.82 16.97 15.28
N PHE A 200 7.20 18.19 14.91
CA PHE A 200 6.47 19.43 15.22
C PHE A 200 5.90 20.12 13.97
N GLN A 201 5.95 19.50 12.79
CA GLN A 201 5.69 20.14 11.49
C GLN A 201 4.50 19.54 10.72
N CYS A 202 3.49 19.01 11.41
CA CYS A 202 2.32 18.47 10.73
C CYS A 202 1.08 19.29 11.12
N ASP A 203 0.48 19.95 10.13
CA ASP A 203 -0.74 20.74 10.30
C ASP A 203 -1.99 19.83 10.30
N LEU A 204 -2.02 18.90 11.28
CA LEU A 204 -3.10 17.93 11.39
C LEU A 204 -4.42 18.58 11.79
N LEU A 205 -4.39 19.71 12.52
CA LEU A 205 -5.55 20.28 13.19
C LEU A 205 -6.64 20.71 12.21
N ASP A 206 -6.25 21.30 11.08
CA ASP A 206 -7.17 21.90 10.12
C ASP A 206 -7.64 20.94 9.01
N MET A 207 -7.08 19.73 8.95
CA MET A 207 -7.50 18.71 7.99
C MET A 207 -8.94 18.25 8.27
N PRO A 208 -9.85 18.22 7.28
CA PRO A 208 -11.23 17.79 7.49
C PRO A 208 -11.36 16.41 8.14
N ALA A 209 -10.50 15.47 7.73
CA ALA A 209 -10.43 14.12 8.28
C ALA A 209 -10.09 14.08 9.79
N VAL A 210 -9.41 15.09 10.31
CA VAL A 210 -9.04 15.22 11.73
C VAL A 210 -10.03 16.11 12.47
N ARG A 211 -10.44 17.23 11.87
CA ARG A 211 -11.38 18.19 12.45
C ARG A 211 -12.75 17.57 12.76
N GLN A 212 -13.18 16.56 12.01
CA GLN A 212 -14.40 15.81 12.32
C GLN A 212 -14.42 15.24 13.75
N LEU A 213 -13.24 14.90 14.30
CA LEU A 213 -13.12 14.34 15.65
C LEU A 213 -13.51 15.34 16.75
N GLU A 214 -13.49 16.65 16.49
CA GLU A 214 -13.88 17.66 17.47
C GLU A 214 -15.32 17.47 17.97
N ARG A 215 -16.20 16.99 17.10
CA ARG A 215 -17.63 16.75 17.40
C ARG A 215 -17.94 15.28 17.64
N ASP A 216 -16.92 14.43 17.68
CA ASP A 216 -17.09 13.00 17.86
C ASP A 216 -17.32 12.64 19.34
N ALA A 217 -18.25 11.73 19.58
CA ALA A 217 -18.64 11.33 20.93
C ALA A 217 -17.51 10.59 21.67
N GLU A 218 -16.62 9.89 20.94
CA GLU A 218 -15.55 9.07 21.51
C GLU A 218 -14.19 9.78 21.46
N TYR A 219 -13.93 10.56 20.40
CA TYR A 219 -12.60 11.10 20.11
C TYR A 219 -12.45 12.62 20.27
N SER A 220 -13.49 13.34 20.72
CA SER A 220 -13.42 14.78 20.98
C SER A 220 -12.33 15.18 21.96
N LEU A 221 -12.11 14.39 23.02
CA LEU A 221 -11.04 14.61 23.99
C LEU A 221 -9.65 14.42 23.36
N LEU A 222 -9.49 13.44 22.47
CA LEU A 222 -8.25 13.25 21.72
C LEU A 222 -7.94 14.43 20.79
N TYR A 223 -8.96 14.98 20.13
CA TYR A 223 -8.83 16.20 19.33
C TYR A 223 -8.46 17.42 20.21
N GLN A 224 -9.07 17.55 21.38
CA GLN A 224 -8.72 18.59 22.35
C GLN A 224 -7.24 18.48 22.77
N LEU A 225 -6.75 17.28 23.03
CA LEU A 225 -5.34 17.04 23.34
C LEU A 225 -4.43 17.51 22.20
N LEU A 226 -4.75 17.17 20.95
CA LEU A 226 -4.02 17.65 19.77
C LEU A 226 -3.99 19.18 19.73
N LYS A 227 -5.14 19.83 19.93
CA LYS A 227 -5.27 21.29 19.94
C LYS A 227 -4.39 21.92 21.02
N ILE A 228 -4.35 21.34 22.22
CA ILE A 228 -3.46 21.81 23.30
C ILE A 228 -2.00 21.72 22.87
N PHE A 229 -1.57 20.57 22.34
CA PHE A 229 -0.19 20.35 21.89
C PHE A 229 0.26 21.31 20.80
N LEU A 230 -0.63 21.69 19.88
CA LEU A 230 -0.30 22.54 18.74
C LEU A 230 -0.46 24.04 19.02
N THR A 231 -1.36 24.45 19.91
CA THR A 231 -1.78 25.86 20.03
C THR A 231 -1.64 26.46 21.42
N GLN A 232 -1.47 25.63 22.47
CA GLN A 232 -1.51 26.08 23.86
C GLN A 232 -0.19 25.86 24.59
N ARG A 233 -0.15 26.29 25.86
CA ARG A 233 1.03 26.20 26.74
C ARG A 233 0.91 25.00 27.67
N LEU A 234 2.03 24.67 28.32
CA LEU A 234 2.16 23.54 29.24
C LEU A 234 1.08 23.52 30.33
N ASP A 235 0.67 24.67 30.86
CA ASP A 235 -0.34 24.75 31.94
C ASP A 235 -1.67 24.12 31.51
N ALA A 236 -2.12 24.40 30.29
CA ALA A 236 -3.35 23.81 29.74
C ALA A 236 -3.24 22.28 29.58
N TYR A 237 -2.04 21.76 29.29
CA TYR A 237 -1.80 20.32 29.27
C TYR A 237 -1.86 19.71 30.67
N LEU A 238 -1.30 20.38 31.69
CA LEU A 238 -1.34 19.89 33.07
C LEU A 238 -2.78 19.82 33.60
N ASP A 239 -3.59 20.85 33.32
CA ASP A 239 -5.02 20.86 33.65
C ASP A 239 -5.74 19.70 32.95
N TYR A 240 -5.53 19.55 31.63
CA TYR A 240 -6.11 18.46 30.86
C TYR A 240 -5.70 17.07 31.38
N HIS A 241 -4.42 16.88 31.70
CA HIS A 241 -3.88 15.63 32.21
C HIS A 241 -4.50 15.29 33.58
N SER A 242 -4.68 16.28 34.46
CA SER A 242 -5.30 16.07 35.77
C SER A 242 -6.76 15.61 35.65
N ALA A 243 -7.49 16.14 34.66
CA ALA A 243 -8.89 15.82 34.41
C ALA A 243 -9.10 14.51 33.63
N ASN A 244 -8.12 14.06 32.83
CA ASN A 244 -8.28 12.97 31.84
C ASN A 244 -7.18 11.89 31.90
N SER A 245 -6.54 11.69 33.06
CA SER A 245 -5.39 10.78 33.21
C SER A 245 -5.67 9.33 32.75
N THR A 246 -6.84 8.79 33.06
CA THR A 246 -7.26 7.41 32.66
C THR A 246 -7.40 7.24 31.15
N LEU A 247 -7.80 8.30 30.45
CA LEU A 247 -7.97 8.32 29.00
C LEU A 247 -6.61 8.46 28.28
N LEU A 248 -5.66 9.19 28.87
CA LEU A 248 -4.28 9.20 28.37
C LEU A 248 -3.61 7.81 28.49
N GLU A 249 -3.88 7.09 29.58
CA GLU A 249 -3.40 5.72 29.75
C GLU A 249 -4.01 4.74 28.73
N SER A 250 -5.26 4.94 28.32
CA SER A 250 -5.87 4.10 27.28
C SER A 250 -5.23 4.33 25.91
N TYR A 251 -4.97 5.59 25.52
CA TYR A 251 -4.25 5.90 24.28
C TYR A 251 -2.78 5.45 24.31
N ALA A 252 -2.16 5.38 25.48
CA ALA A 252 -0.84 4.76 25.63
C ALA A 252 -0.87 3.26 25.25
N LYS A 253 -1.97 2.56 25.60
CA LYS A 253 -2.19 1.12 25.36
C LYS A 253 -2.67 0.75 23.94
N ILE A 254 -3.24 1.68 23.18
CA ILE A 254 -3.76 1.45 21.81
C ILE A 254 -2.66 1.14 20.75
N CYS A 255 -1.37 1.15 21.13
CA CYS A 255 -0.23 0.82 20.24
C CYS A 255 0.50 -0.46 20.66
#